data_AF-A0A0A1VJ91-F1
#
_entry.id   AF-A0A0A1VJ91-F1
#
_cell.length_a   1.000
_cell.length_b   1.000
_cell.length_c   1.000
_cell.angle_alpha   90.00
_cell.angle_beta   90.00
_cell.angle_gamma   90.00
#
_symmetry.space_group_name_H-M   'P 1'
#
loop_
_entity.id
_entity.type
_entity.pdbx_description
1 polymer ?
#
loop_
_entity_poly.entity_id
_entity_poly.type
_entity_poly.pdbx_seq_one_letter_code
_entity_poly.pdbx_strand_id
1 'polypeptide(L)' 'MRFYALVSGLQLCLQGGASEMAYLQQLGAVAFYRQQGRELELRGTDGKPLLRFVAEEWGEPRLDEGEPPLLPQ' A
#
# COMPACT_ATOMS: atom_id res chain seq x y z
N MET A 1 -2.45 8.28 2.54
CA MET A 1 -2.97 7.13 3.31
C MET A 1 -2.44 7.27 4.73
N ARG A 2 -3.28 7.17 5.76
CA ARG A 2 -2.87 7.31 7.17
C ARG A 2 -3.60 6.27 8.02
N PHE A 3 -2.86 5.47 8.77
CA PHE A 3 -3.42 4.45 9.65
C PHE A 3 -3.59 5.05 11.06
N TYR A 4 -4.81 4.99 11.61
CA TYR A 4 -5.11 5.55 12.93
C TYR A 4 -4.97 4.54 14.07
N ALA A 5 -5.25 3.27 13.78
CA ALA A 5 -5.04 2.15 14.69
C ALA A 5 -4.69 0.91 13.87
N LEU A 6 -3.70 0.15 14.35
CA LEU A 6 -3.34 -1.15 13.81
C LEU A 6 -3.68 -2.20 14.87
N VAL A 7 -4.55 -3.14 14.52
CA VAL A 7 -5.03 -4.19 15.42
C VAL A 7 -4.76 -5.52 14.74
N SER A 8 -4.16 -6.46 15.47
CA SER A 8 -4.03 -7.86 15.05
C SER A 8 -4.77 -8.75 16.04
N GLY A 9 -5.50 -9.74 15.52
CA GLY A 9 -6.02 -10.85 16.30
C GLY A 9 -5.01 -11.98 16.27
N LEU A 10 -4.55 -12.43 17.45
CA LEU A 10 -3.61 -13.55 17.59
C LEU A 10 -4.18 -14.81 16.93
N GLN A 11 -3.76 -15.09 15.71
CA GLN A 11 -3.90 -16.39 15.08
C GLN A 11 -2.54 -17.08 15.21
N LEU A 12 -2.50 -18.22 15.92
CA LEU A 12 -1.27 -19.02 16.08
C LEU A 12 -0.87 -19.65 14.74
N CYS A 13 -0.37 -18.83 13.82
CA CYS A 13 0.31 -19.28 12.63
C CYS A 13 1.65 -19.86 13.08
N LEU A 14 1.69 -21.19 13.23
CA LEU A 14 2.85 -21.98 13.70
C LEU A 14 4.12 -21.80 12.84
N GLN A 15 4.05 -21.04 11.74
CA GLN A 15 5.22 -20.44 11.10
C GLN A 15 5.02 -18.93 10.91
N GLY A 16 6.01 -18.13 11.33
CA GLY A 16 6.07 -16.70 11.02
C GLY A 16 5.51 -15.75 12.09
N GLY A 17 5.22 -16.20 13.32
CA GLY A 17 4.63 -15.35 14.37
C GLY A 17 5.41 -14.07 14.71
N ALA A 18 6.73 -14.02 14.49
CA ALA A 18 7.51 -12.79 14.63
C ALA A 18 7.37 -11.82 13.43
N SER A 19 7.04 -12.36 12.25
CA SER A 19 6.88 -11.59 11.01
C SER A 19 5.65 -10.70 11.05
N GLU A 20 4.59 -11.09 11.76
CA GLU A 20 3.39 -10.28 11.93
C GLU A 20 3.67 -8.98 12.69
N MET A 21 4.40 -9.07 13.80
CA MET A 21 4.74 -7.90 14.61
C MET A 21 5.65 -6.93 13.83
N ALA A 22 6.66 -7.46 13.12
CA ALA A 22 7.56 -6.65 12.30
C ALA A 22 6.79 -5.94 11.17
N TYR A 23 5.84 -6.64 10.53
CA TYR A 23 4.97 -6.05 9.51
C TYR A 23 4.12 -4.90 10.07
N LEU A 24 3.47 -5.10 11.22
CA LEU A 24 2.64 -4.07 11.86
C LEU A 24 3.48 -2.85 12.29
N GLN A 25 4.69 -3.07 12.80
CA GLN A 25 5.62 -1.99 13.12
C GLN A 25 5.98 -1.16 11.89
N GLN A 26 6.29 -1.81 10.76
CA GLN A 26 6.57 -1.09 9.51
C GLN A 26 5.34 -0.36 8.97
N LEU A 27 4.16 -0.97 9.05
CA LEU A 27 2.91 -0.36 8.59
C LEU A 27 2.54 0.89 9.42
N GLY A 28 2.82 0.88 10.74
CA GLY A 28 2.60 2.02 11.62
C GLY A 28 3.54 3.20 11.35
N ALA A 29 4.71 2.93 10.76
CA ALA A 29 5.70 3.95 10.40
C ALA A 29 5.48 4.57 9.01
N VAL A 30 4.45 4.13 8.27
CA VAL A 30 4.15 4.64 6.92
C VAL A 30 3.65 6.08 6.98
N ALA A 31 4.32 6.96 6.24
CA ALA A 31 3.96 8.37 6.08
C ALA A 31 3.52 8.70 4.66
N PHE A 32 4.10 8.03 3.66
CA PHE A 32 3.85 8.29 2.24
C PHE A 32 3.65 7.00 1.45
N TYR A 33 3.07 7.11 0.25
CA TYR A 33 2.97 5.99 -0.67
C TYR A 33 3.34 6.43 -2.09
N ARG A 34 3.86 5.49 -2.88
CA ARG A 34 4.08 5.65 -4.32
C ARG A 34 3.47 4.45 -5.02
N GLN A 35 2.60 4.70 -6.00
CA GLN A 35 2.02 3.65 -6.82
C GLN A 35 2.49 3.82 -8.27
N GLN A 36 2.96 2.75 -8.89
CA GLN A 36 3.35 2.72 -10.30
C GLN A 36 2.84 1.43 -10.93
N GLY A 37 1.86 1.55 -11.82
CA GLY A 37 1.15 0.38 -12.36
C GLY A 37 0.60 -0.49 -11.23
N ARG A 38 1.08 -1.73 -11.15
CA ARG A 38 0.68 -2.73 -10.15
C ARG A 38 1.52 -2.73 -8.89
N GLU A 39 2.55 -1.89 -8.80
CA GLU A 39 3.42 -1.82 -7.63
C GLU A 39 2.99 -0.71 -6.67
N LEU A 40 2.90 -1.04 -5.39
CA LEU A 40 2.66 -0.10 -4.30
C LEU A 40 3.86 -0.13 -3.34
N GLU A 41 4.51 1.02 -3.18
CA GLU A 41 5.57 1.23 -2.20
C GLU A 41 5.04 2.12 -1.06
N LEU A 42 5.11 1.61 0.16
CA LEU A 42 4.83 2.37 1.37
C LEU A 42 6.15 2.88 1.96
N ARG A 43 6.19 4.16 2.33
CA ARG A 43 7.42 4.87 2.65
C ARG A 43 7.34 5.55 4.00
N GLY A 44 8.46 5.59 4.70
CA GLY A 44 8.61 6.28 5.98
C GLY A 44 8.73 7.79 5.82
N THR A 45 8.81 8.50 6.95
CA THR A 45 8.96 9.98 6.99
C THR A 45 10.26 10.47 6.36
N ASP A 46 11.29 9.63 6.31
CA ASP A 46 12.57 9.90 5.63
C ASP A 46 12.52 9.63 4.12
N GLY A 47 11.36 9.21 3.61
CA GLY A 47 11.17 8.85 2.22
C GLY A 47 11.80 7.51 1.83
N LYS A 48 12.25 6.67 2.77
CA LYS A 48 12.74 5.32 2.43
C LYS A 48 11.59 4.32 2.30
N PRO A 49 11.74 3.31 1.43
CA PRO A 49 10.76 2.23 1.32
C PRO A 49 10.73 1.38 2.60
N LEU A 50 9.52 1.10 3.09
CA LEU A 50 9.27 0.23 4.23
C LEU A 50 8.65 -1.11 3.80
N LEU A 51 7.57 -1.04 3.01
CA LEU A 51 6.85 -2.19 2.50
C LEU A 51 6.60 -2.03 1.00
N ARG A 52 6.59 -3.14 0.26
CA ARG A 52 6.30 -3.17 -1.18
C ARG A 52 5.33 -4.29 -1.48
N PHE A 53 4.29 -3.96 -2.24
CA PHE A 53 3.26 -4.88 -2.68
C PHE A 53 3.17 -4.88 -4.19
N VAL A 54 2.82 -6.02 -4.75
CA VAL A 54 2.43 -6.15 -6.16
C VAL A 54 0.98 -6.60 -6.16
N ALA A 55 0.12 -5.84 -6.83
CA ALA A 55 -1.29 -6.20 -6.94
C ALA A 55 -1.40 -7.51 -7.74
N GLU A 56 -2.04 -8.55 -7.19
CA GLU A 56 -2.29 -9.83 -7.88
C GLU A 56 -3.43 -9.74 -8.91
N GLU A 57 -4.32 -8.77 -8.73
CA GLU A 57 -5.39 -8.40 -9.66
C GLU A 57 -5.36 -6.89 -9.89
N TRP A 58 -5.88 -6.44 -11.03
CA TRP A 58 -6.11 -5.01 -11.24
C TRP A 58 -7.32 -4.60 -10.40
N GLY A 59 -7.15 -3.57 -9.55
CA GLY A 59 -8.31 -2.91 -8.94
C GLY A 59 -9.19 -2.27 -10.00
N GLU A 60 -10.42 -1.88 -9.63
CA GLU A 60 -11.31 -1.16 -10.54
C GLU A 60 -10.57 0.03 -11.19
N PRO A 61 -10.58 0.14 -12.53
CA PRO A 61 -9.90 1.25 -13.20
C PRO A 61 -10.46 2.57 -12.68
N ARG A 62 -9.56 3.51 -12.35
CA ARG A 62 -9.97 4.88 -12.04
C ARG A 62 -10.64 5.45 -13.29
N LEU A 63 -11.91 5.83 -13.17
CA LEU A 63 -12.72 6.34 -14.28
C LEU A 63 -12.15 7.59 -14.97
N ASP A 64 -11.14 8.23 -14.36
CA ASP A 64 -10.58 9.50 -14.82
C ASP A 64 -9.50 9.35 -15.91
N GLU A 65 -9.13 8.13 -16.31
CA GLU A 65 -8.10 7.90 -17.35
C GLU A 65 -8.64 7.94 -18.79
N GLY A 66 -9.86 8.47 -18.99
CA GLY A 66 -10.58 8.43 -20.25
C GLY A 66 -11.22 9.73 -20.70
N GLU A 67 -10.71 10.91 -20.31
CA GLU A 67 -11.20 12.17 -20.90
C GLU A 67 -10.48 12.43 -22.23
N PRO A 68 -11.10 12.18 -23.40
CA PRO A 68 -10.49 12.49 -24.68
C PRO A 68 -10.29 14.02 -24.79
N PRO A 69 -9.20 14.49 -25.39
CA PRO A 69 -9.01 15.93 -25.58
C PRO A 69 -10.16 16.48 -26.41
N LEU A 70 -10.87 17.48 -25.89
CA LEU A 70 -11.85 18.26 -26.64
C LEU A 70 -11.13 18.96 -27.79
N LEU A 71 -11.20 18.38 -28.99
CA LEU A 71 -10.72 19.02 -30.20
C LEU A 71 -11.76 20.10 -30.60
N PRO A 72 -11.34 21.38 -30.79
CA PRO A 72 -12.24 22.39 -31.31
C PRO A 72 -12.62 22.08 -32.76
N GLN A 73 -13.91 22.21 -33.05
CA GLN A 73 -14.54 22.00 -34.36
C GLN A 73 -14.15 23.06 -35.37
#